data_AF-A0A2D9FUW2-F1
#
_entry.id   AF-A0A2D9FUW2-F1
#
_cell.length_a   1.000
_cell.length_b   1.000
_cell.length_c   1.000
_cell.angle_alpha   90.00
_cell.angle_beta   90.00
_cell.angle_gamma   90.00
#
_symmetry.space_group_name_H-M   'P 1'
#
loop_
_entity.id
_entity.type
_entity.pdbx_description
1 polymer ?
#
loop_
_entity_poly.entity_id
_entity_poly.type
_entity_poly.pdbx_seq_one_letter_code
_entity_poly.pdbx_strand_id
1 'polypeptide(L)'
;MEHHPMKTHIRSLTIFILLVAFTTNLNAQQRYNRADSPRFDRQERMQMMQNQPGAQHLRLIEMLNLDEDQKAAIEKIHLNGQKEMLTFRTTLQQKQAELRALSVGDNYDKSKVTTLADEIGELRANMLKQRAAHQQQIKQILNEEQRIKFDSFHLNRGCKMGAFRGQRWNR
;
A
#
# COMPACT_ATOMS: atom_id res chain seq x y z
N MET A 1 47.67 50.79 -47.33
CA MET A 1 47.48 49.98 -48.55
C MET A 1 46.82 48.68 -48.13
N GLU A 2 45.83 48.28 -48.93
CA GLU A 2 45.19 46.97 -49.05
C GLU A 2 44.16 46.52 -47.99
N HIS A 3 42.93 46.41 -48.49
CA HIS A 3 41.74 45.81 -47.90
C HIS A 3 41.82 44.28 -47.96
N HIS A 4 41.34 43.60 -46.91
CA HIS A 4 40.92 42.20 -46.98
C HIS A 4 39.38 42.08 -46.81
N PRO A 5 38.69 41.27 -47.63
CA PRO A 5 37.22 41.19 -47.66
C PRO A 5 36.65 40.20 -46.63
N MET A 6 35.66 40.66 -45.85
CA MET A 6 34.91 39.87 -44.88
C MET A 6 33.62 39.34 -45.53
N LYS A 7 33.61 38.11 -46.09
CA LYS A 7 32.38 37.46 -46.61
C LYS A 7 32.38 35.94 -46.47
N THR A 8 32.45 35.41 -45.25
CA THR A 8 32.16 33.98 -45.00
C THR A 8 31.34 33.67 -43.74
N HIS A 9 31.03 34.65 -42.88
CA HIS A 9 30.36 34.39 -41.59
C HIS A 9 28.82 34.39 -41.63
N ILE A 10 28.19 34.85 -42.72
CA ILE A 10 26.72 34.99 -42.77
C ILE A 10 26.00 33.66 -43.06
N ARG A 11 26.66 32.70 -43.72
CA ARG A 11 26.03 31.40 -44.07
C ARG A 11 26.04 30.37 -42.94
N SER A 12 26.80 30.60 -41.87
CA SER A 12 26.89 29.67 -40.72
C SER A 12 25.86 30.01 -39.62
N LEU A 13 25.42 31.27 -39.53
CA LEU A 13 24.54 31.71 -38.45
C LEU A 13 23.07 31.28 -38.62
N THR A 14 22.61 31.04 -39.86
CA THR A 14 21.20 30.68 -40.14
C THR A 14 20.86 29.24 -39.80
N ILE A 15 21.85 28.33 -39.74
CA ILE A 15 21.62 26.92 -39.39
C ILE A 15 21.51 26.73 -37.87
N PHE A 16 22.17 27.58 -37.08
CA PHE A 16 22.14 27.48 -35.61
C PHE A 16 20.80 27.91 -35.00
N ILE A 17 20.09 28.86 -35.61
CA ILE A 17 18.80 29.37 -35.11
C ILE A 17 17.64 28.39 -35.35
N LEU A 18 17.69 27.61 -36.44
CA LEU A 18 16.66 26.59 -36.74
C LEU A 18 16.74 25.37 -35.81
N LEU A 19 17.91 25.06 -35.25
CA LEU A 19 18.09 23.98 -34.26
C LEU A 19 17.60 24.34 -32.85
N VAL A 20 17.52 25.63 -32.51
CA VAL A 20 16.99 26.10 -31.22
C VAL A 20 15.46 26.19 -31.23
N ALA A 21 14.84 26.46 -32.39
CA ALA A 21 13.38 26.52 -32.50
C ALA A 21 12.67 25.16 -32.43
N PHE A 22 13.38 24.04 -32.57
CA PHE A 22 12.81 22.69 -32.44
C PHE A 22 12.86 22.13 -31.00
N THR A 23 13.57 22.78 -30.08
CA THR A 23 13.73 22.28 -28.69
C THR A 23 12.73 22.88 -27.70
N THR A 24 12.01 23.95 -28.03
CA THR A 24 11.03 24.55 -27.11
C THR A 24 9.64 23.92 -27.18
N ASN A 25 9.31 23.15 -28.22
CA ASN A 25 7.99 22.51 -28.32
C ASN A 25 7.85 21.16 -27.60
N LEU A 26 8.96 20.55 -27.12
CA LEU A 26 8.90 19.26 -26.41
C LEU A 26 8.57 19.37 -24.91
N ASN A 27 8.58 20.58 -24.34
CA ASN A 27 8.25 20.79 -22.92
C ASN A 27 6.79 21.23 -22.66
N ALA A 28 6.02 21.57 -23.69
CA ALA A 28 4.60 21.92 -23.55
C ALA A 28 3.69 20.68 -23.50
N GLN A 29 4.06 19.59 -24.18
CA GLN A 29 3.30 18.32 -24.20
C GLN A 29 3.40 17.54 -22.88
N GLN A 30 4.43 17.77 -22.05
CA GLN A 30 4.53 17.18 -20.71
C GLN A 30 3.53 17.77 -19.69
N ARG A 31 2.92 18.93 -19.97
CA ARG A 31 1.92 19.55 -19.09
C ARG A 31 0.50 19.05 -19.35
N TYR A 32 0.14 18.75 -20.60
CA TYR A 32 -1.17 18.16 -20.92
C TYR A 32 -1.29 16.71 -20.43
N ASN A 33 -0.25 15.89 -20.56
CA ASN A 33 -0.31 14.48 -20.16
C ASN A 33 -0.25 14.23 -18.64
N ARG A 34 -0.02 15.27 -17.81
CA ARG A 34 -0.05 15.19 -16.34
C ARG A 34 -1.36 15.68 -15.73
N ALA A 35 -2.25 16.28 -16.52
CA ALA A 35 -3.54 16.78 -16.05
C ALA A 35 -4.64 15.71 -15.99
N ASP A 36 -4.49 14.59 -16.69
CA ASP A 36 -5.51 13.52 -16.84
C ASP A 36 -5.31 12.30 -15.93
N SER A 37 -4.78 12.48 -14.72
CA SER A 37 -5.04 11.49 -13.67
C SER A 37 -6.31 11.93 -12.96
N PRO A 38 -7.43 11.18 -13.01
CA PRO A 38 -8.63 11.57 -12.28
C PRO A 38 -8.21 11.73 -10.81
N ARG A 39 -8.30 12.97 -10.34
CA ARG A 39 -8.19 13.26 -8.92
C ARG A 39 -9.40 12.60 -8.29
N PHE A 40 -9.29 11.33 -7.91
CA PHE A 40 -10.25 10.71 -7.01
C PHE A 40 -10.37 11.65 -5.83
N ASP A 41 -11.53 12.28 -5.70
CA ASP A 41 -11.69 13.35 -4.73
C ASP A 41 -11.37 12.75 -3.36
N ARG A 42 -10.60 13.48 -2.54
CA ARG A 42 -10.24 12.99 -1.20
C ARG A 42 -11.51 12.67 -0.43
N GLN A 43 -12.59 13.42 -0.70
CA GLN A 43 -13.92 13.19 -0.17
C GLN A 43 -14.58 11.90 -0.68
N GLU A 44 -14.48 11.57 -1.98
CA GLU A 44 -14.95 10.29 -2.53
C GLU A 44 -14.18 9.10 -1.97
N ARG A 45 -12.85 9.21 -1.86
CA ARG A 45 -12.02 8.17 -1.20
C ARG A 45 -12.39 7.99 0.25
N MET A 46 -12.64 9.09 0.97
CA MET A 46 -13.12 9.04 2.35
C MET A 46 -14.52 8.42 2.44
N GLN A 47 -15.45 8.72 1.52
CA GLN A 47 -16.77 8.06 1.45
C GLN A 47 -16.66 6.56 1.17
N MET A 48 -15.80 6.15 0.24
CA MET A 48 -15.55 4.73 -0.04
C MET A 48 -14.89 4.01 1.15
N MET A 49 -14.01 4.69 1.90
CA MET A 49 -13.38 4.15 3.12
C MET A 49 -14.33 4.16 4.33
N GLN A 50 -15.22 5.15 4.45
CA GLN A 50 -16.19 5.29 5.53
C GLN A 50 -17.24 4.18 5.49
N ASN A 51 -17.52 3.63 4.30
CA ASN A 51 -18.43 2.50 4.14
C ASN A 51 -17.83 1.11 4.45
N GLN A 52 -16.53 0.92 4.74
CA GLN A 52 -15.97 -0.44 4.86
C GLN A 52 -14.76 -0.71 5.82
N PRO A 53 -14.76 -0.30 7.10
CA PRO A 53 -13.97 -0.96 8.13
C PRO A 53 -14.91 -1.78 9.04
N GLY A 54 -15.36 -2.94 8.54
CA GLY A 54 -16.28 -3.84 9.25
C GLY A 54 -17.15 -4.67 8.29
N ALA A 55 -17.51 -4.07 7.15
CA ALA A 55 -18.30 -4.70 6.10
C ALA A 55 -17.67 -5.94 5.47
N GLN A 56 -16.34 -6.12 5.58
CA GLN A 56 -15.66 -7.25 4.98
C GLN A 56 -15.91 -8.57 5.70
N HIS A 57 -16.06 -8.53 7.03
CA HIS A 57 -16.42 -9.70 7.82
C HIS A 57 -17.90 -10.05 7.60
N LEU A 58 -18.77 -9.03 7.61
CA LEU A 58 -20.19 -9.17 7.33
C LEU A 58 -20.44 -9.74 5.92
N ARG A 59 -19.71 -9.27 4.90
CA ARG A 59 -19.78 -9.83 3.55
C ARG A 59 -19.33 -11.28 3.46
N LEU A 60 -18.37 -11.70 4.28
CA LEU A 60 -17.92 -13.09 4.31
C LEU A 60 -19.01 -13.99 4.90
N ILE A 61 -19.62 -13.57 6.01
CA ILE A 61 -20.75 -14.28 6.65
C ILE A 61 -21.92 -14.44 5.66
N GLU A 62 -22.27 -13.34 4.98
CA GLU A 62 -23.37 -13.31 4.01
C GLU A 62 -23.09 -14.21 2.79
N MET A 63 -21.84 -14.29 2.32
CA MET A 63 -21.45 -15.11 1.17
C MET A 63 -21.50 -16.63 1.45
N LEU A 64 -21.32 -17.04 2.71
CA LEU A 64 -21.19 -18.45 3.09
C LEU A 64 -22.52 -19.14 3.43
N ASN A 65 -23.63 -18.39 3.49
CA ASN A 65 -24.95 -18.92 3.89
C ASN A 65 -24.84 -19.81 5.14
N LEU A 66 -24.24 -19.25 6.20
CA LEU A 66 -24.01 -19.96 7.46
C LEU A 66 -25.34 -20.20 8.18
N ASP A 67 -25.49 -21.36 8.83
CA ASP A 67 -26.56 -21.59 9.79
C ASP A 67 -26.31 -20.83 11.11
N GLU A 68 -27.31 -20.81 12.01
CA GLU A 68 -27.22 -20.06 13.27
C GLU A 68 -26.14 -20.59 14.23
N ASP A 69 -25.91 -21.91 14.25
CA ASP A 69 -24.89 -22.51 15.10
C ASP A 69 -23.48 -22.17 14.59
N GLN A 70 -23.28 -22.23 13.27
CA GLN A 70 -22.05 -21.79 12.60
C GLN A 70 -21.78 -20.30 12.84
N LYS A 71 -22.81 -19.44 12.74
CA LYS A 71 -22.67 -18.00 13.02
C LYS A 71 -22.22 -17.75 14.45
N ALA A 72 -22.87 -18.37 15.43
CA ALA A 72 -22.53 -18.21 16.84
C ALA A 72 -21.09 -18.68 17.15
N ALA A 73 -20.68 -19.81 16.57
CA ALA A 73 -19.31 -20.32 16.72
C ALA A 73 -18.27 -19.38 16.10
N ILE A 74 -18.54 -18.86 14.91
CA ILE A 74 -17.67 -17.91 14.21
C ILE A 74 -17.58 -16.58 14.99
N GLU A 75 -18.69 -16.05 15.49
CA GLU A 75 -18.70 -14.83 16.31
C GLU A 75 -17.82 -14.96 17.55
N LYS A 76 -17.88 -16.09 18.25
CA LYS A 76 -17.02 -16.38 19.40
C LYS A 76 -15.53 -16.40 19.01
N ILE A 77 -15.19 -17.01 17.88
CA ILE A 77 -13.81 -17.01 17.34
C ILE A 77 -13.37 -15.57 17.03
N HIS A 78 -14.25 -14.77 16.44
CA HIS A 78 -13.99 -13.37 16.13
C HIS A 78 -13.73 -12.52 17.37
N LEU A 79 -14.57 -12.65 18.41
CA LEU A 79 -14.40 -11.91 19.65
C LEU A 79 -13.08 -12.26 20.36
N ASN A 80 -12.75 -13.55 20.43
CA ASN A 80 -11.48 -14.01 20.99
C ASN A 80 -10.28 -13.50 20.19
N GLY A 81 -10.33 -13.65 18.86
CA GLY A 81 -9.27 -13.16 17.98
C GLY A 81 -9.10 -11.64 18.02
N GLN A 82 -10.18 -10.88 18.16
CA GLN A 82 -10.14 -9.43 18.32
C GLN A 82 -9.44 -9.02 19.62
N LYS A 83 -9.74 -9.68 20.73
CA LYS A 83 -9.10 -9.41 22.03
C LYS A 83 -7.60 -9.63 21.96
N GLU A 84 -7.16 -10.78 21.44
CA GLU A 84 -5.72 -11.08 21.30
C GLU A 84 -5.03 -10.11 20.33
N MET A 85 -5.66 -9.80 19.20
CA MET A 85 -5.11 -8.87 18.21
C MET A 85 -5.00 -7.44 18.76
N LEU A 86 -5.94 -7.02 19.64
CA LEU A 86 -5.87 -5.72 20.31
C LEU A 86 -4.59 -5.64 21.17
N THR A 87 -4.33 -6.66 21.99
CA THR A 87 -3.13 -6.74 22.82
C THR A 87 -1.85 -6.69 21.99
N PHE A 88 -1.76 -7.44 20.89
CA PHE A 88 -0.58 -7.36 20.01
C PHE A 88 -0.40 -5.97 19.40
N ARG A 89 -1.48 -5.31 18.99
CA ARG A 89 -1.42 -3.97 18.41
C ARG A 89 -0.95 -2.93 19.43
N THR A 90 -1.45 -2.99 20.66
CA THR A 90 -1.04 -2.06 21.73
C THR A 90 0.44 -2.21 22.04
N THR A 91 0.93 -3.45 22.20
CA THR A 91 2.35 -3.72 22.45
C THR A 91 3.23 -3.30 21.28
N LEU A 92 2.80 -3.58 20.04
CA LEU A 92 3.52 -3.17 18.84
C LEU A 92 3.64 -1.65 18.73
N GLN A 93 2.57 -0.91 19.03
CA GLN A 93 2.57 0.55 19.02
C GLN A 93 3.52 1.12 20.07
N GLN A 94 3.51 0.56 21.28
CA GLN A 94 4.40 0.96 22.36
C GLN A 94 5.87 0.79 21.96
N LYS A 95 6.27 -0.40 21.49
CA LYS A 95 7.65 -0.67 21.07
C LYS A 95 8.08 0.18 19.87
N GLN A 96 7.17 0.46 18.94
CA GLN A 96 7.45 1.37 17.83
C GLN A 96 7.61 2.83 18.26
N ALA A 97 6.95 3.26 19.33
CA ALA A 97 7.14 4.59 19.90
C ALA A 97 8.49 4.67 20.61
N GLU A 98 8.87 3.64 21.36
CA GLU A 98 10.17 3.52 22.02
C GLU A 98 11.33 3.55 21.00
N LEU A 99 11.23 2.75 19.94
CA LEU A 99 12.20 2.74 18.85
C LEU A 99 12.35 4.13 18.19
N ARG A 100 11.23 4.85 18.00
CA ARG A 100 11.23 6.22 17.46
C ARG A 100 11.92 7.20 18.41
N ALA A 101 11.66 7.10 19.72
CA ALA A 101 12.31 7.95 20.71
C ALA A 101 13.83 7.74 20.72
N LEU A 102 14.31 6.49 20.67
CA LEU A 102 15.74 6.17 20.58
C LEU A 102 16.39 6.63 19.27
N SER A 103 15.62 6.76 18.19
CA SER A 103 16.14 7.19 16.88
C SER A 103 16.30 8.71 16.77
N VAL A 104 15.63 9.48 17.63
CA VAL A 104 15.65 10.96 17.62
C VAL A 104 16.51 11.53 18.75
N GLY A 105 16.80 10.74 19.80
CA GLY A 105 17.66 11.17 20.89
C GLY A 105 19.14 11.27 20.51
N ASP A 106 19.87 12.13 21.23
CA ASP A 106 21.30 12.38 20.97
C ASP A 106 22.22 11.19 21.30
N ASN A 107 21.72 10.20 22.05
CA ASN A 107 22.44 9.00 22.46
C ASN A 107 21.90 7.76 21.74
N TYR A 108 22.44 7.48 20.55
CA TYR A 108 22.12 6.27 19.80
C TYR A 108 22.65 5.02 20.51
N ASP A 109 21.75 4.21 21.04
CA ASP A 109 22.06 2.91 21.64
C ASP A 109 21.73 1.79 20.65
N LYS A 110 22.76 1.35 19.89
CA LYS A 110 22.63 0.30 18.87
C LYS A 110 22.03 -0.98 19.45
N SER A 111 22.44 -1.37 20.65
CA SER A 111 22.00 -2.64 21.26
C SER A 111 20.50 -2.60 21.52
N LYS A 112 20.00 -1.52 22.14
CA LYS A 112 18.56 -1.37 22.41
C LYS A 112 17.73 -1.28 21.13
N VAL A 113 18.23 -0.57 20.12
CA VAL A 113 17.56 -0.48 18.81
C VAL A 113 17.42 -1.85 18.17
N THR A 114 18.47 -2.68 18.18
CA THR A 114 18.42 -4.05 17.65
C THR A 114 17.42 -4.91 18.43
N THR A 115 17.47 -4.89 19.77
CA THR A 115 16.53 -5.65 20.60
C THR A 115 15.07 -5.27 20.32
N LEU A 116 14.76 -3.98 20.28
CA LEU A 116 13.40 -3.52 19.98
C LEU A 116 12.95 -3.89 18.57
N ALA A 117 13.86 -3.86 17.59
CA ALA A 117 13.56 -4.28 16.23
C ALA A 117 13.21 -5.78 16.16
N ASP A 118 13.96 -6.62 16.88
CA ASP A 118 13.71 -8.07 16.95
C ASP A 118 12.37 -8.37 17.61
N GLU A 119 12.06 -7.72 18.75
CA GLU A 119 10.78 -7.88 19.43
C GLU A 119 9.59 -7.40 18.58
N ILE A 120 9.75 -6.30 17.84
CA ILE A 120 8.75 -5.84 16.86
C ILE A 120 8.57 -6.88 15.74
N GLY A 121 9.66 -7.48 15.28
CA GLY A 121 9.64 -8.57 14.30
C GLY A 121 8.86 -9.78 14.81
N GLU A 122 9.15 -10.21 16.02
CA GLU A 122 8.46 -11.32 16.69
C GLU A 122 6.96 -11.03 16.88
N LEU A 123 6.60 -9.83 17.36
CA LEU A 123 5.20 -9.43 17.49
C LEU A 123 4.45 -9.50 16.16
N ARG A 124 5.07 -9.04 15.06
CA ARG A 124 4.47 -9.14 13.72
C ARG A 124 4.30 -10.59 13.27
N ALA A 125 5.29 -11.44 13.56
CA ALA A 125 5.20 -12.87 13.27
C ALA A 125 4.07 -13.53 14.06
N ASN A 126 3.91 -13.19 15.34
CA ASN A 126 2.84 -13.70 16.19
C ASN A 126 1.46 -13.22 15.72
N MET A 127 1.32 -11.96 15.31
CA MET A 127 0.09 -11.48 14.67
C MET A 127 -0.24 -12.23 13.37
N LEU A 128 0.77 -12.60 12.58
CA LEU A 128 0.56 -13.40 11.36
C LEU A 128 0.10 -14.82 11.70
N LYS A 129 0.77 -15.50 12.63
CA LYS A 129 0.39 -16.83 13.12
C LYS A 129 -1.06 -16.83 13.62
N GLN A 130 -1.44 -15.81 14.38
CA GLN A 130 -2.78 -15.68 14.93
C GLN A 130 -3.85 -15.48 13.85
N ARG A 131 -3.57 -14.70 12.80
CA ARG A 131 -4.48 -14.58 11.65
C ARG A 131 -4.66 -15.92 10.93
N ALA A 132 -3.57 -16.67 10.74
CA ALA A 132 -3.62 -17.99 10.12
C ALA A 132 -4.41 -18.99 10.98
N ALA A 133 -4.18 -19.01 12.29
CA ALA A 133 -4.90 -19.84 13.24
C ALA A 133 -6.41 -19.52 13.23
N HIS A 134 -6.77 -18.23 13.29
CA HIS A 134 -8.16 -17.78 13.21
C HIS A 134 -8.85 -18.21 11.91
N GLN A 135 -8.16 -18.10 10.76
CA GLN A 135 -8.69 -18.60 9.48
C GLN A 135 -8.92 -20.11 9.50
N GLN A 136 -7.99 -20.88 10.09
CA GLN A 136 -8.13 -22.33 10.20
C GLN A 136 -9.28 -22.73 11.13
N GLN A 137 -9.46 -22.04 12.26
CA GLN A 137 -10.58 -22.27 13.17
C GLN A 137 -11.93 -22.06 12.48
N ILE A 138 -12.06 -21.03 11.64
CA ILE A 138 -13.27 -20.83 10.84
C ILE A 138 -13.46 -21.98 9.85
N LYS A 139 -12.41 -22.39 9.12
CA LYS A 139 -12.51 -23.50 8.14
C LYS A 139 -12.99 -24.81 8.75
N GLN A 140 -12.70 -25.07 10.03
CA GLN A 140 -13.13 -26.28 10.73
C GLN A 140 -14.65 -26.31 11.00
N ILE A 141 -15.32 -25.16 10.98
CA ILE A 141 -16.77 -25.04 11.18
C ILE A 141 -17.54 -25.14 9.86
N LEU A 142 -16.86 -24.85 8.74
CA LEU A 142 -17.45 -24.80 7.41
C LEU A 142 -17.52 -26.18 6.77
N ASN A 143 -18.59 -26.42 6.00
CA ASN A 143 -18.65 -27.58 5.10
C ASN A 143 -17.77 -27.39 3.86
N GLU A 144 -17.60 -28.43 3.06
CA GLU A 144 -16.66 -28.41 1.92
C GLU A 144 -16.98 -27.31 0.89
N GLU A 145 -18.25 -27.12 0.55
CA GLU A 145 -18.67 -26.08 -0.40
C GLU A 145 -18.39 -24.66 0.14
N GLN A 146 -18.67 -24.44 1.42
CA GLN A 146 -18.38 -23.19 2.12
C GLN A 146 -16.88 -22.93 2.20
N ARG A 147 -16.05 -23.96 2.40
CA ARG A 147 -14.58 -23.84 2.43
C ARG A 147 -14.02 -23.39 1.09
N ILE A 148 -14.52 -23.94 -0.02
CA ILE A 148 -14.12 -23.53 -1.37
C ILE A 148 -14.45 -22.04 -1.59
N LYS A 149 -15.66 -21.61 -1.21
CA LYS A 149 -16.07 -20.19 -1.27
C LYS A 149 -15.17 -19.31 -0.39
N PHE A 150 -14.90 -19.72 0.85
CA PHE A 150 -14.03 -19.01 1.78
C PHE A 150 -12.61 -18.84 1.21
N ASP A 151 -12.05 -19.89 0.61
CA ASP A 151 -10.70 -19.88 0.05
C ASP A 151 -10.59 -19.01 -1.20
N SER A 152 -11.56 -19.12 -2.10
CA SER A 152 -11.65 -18.24 -3.28
C SER A 152 -11.71 -16.75 -2.91
N PHE A 153 -12.41 -16.40 -1.82
CA PHE A 153 -12.48 -15.03 -1.33
C PHE A 153 -11.13 -14.52 -0.80
N HIS A 154 -10.39 -15.37 -0.09
CA HIS A 154 -9.08 -15.00 0.46
C HIS A 154 -8.00 -14.89 -0.63
N LEU A 155 -7.99 -15.78 -1.63
CA LEU A 155 -7.06 -15.74 -2.75
C LEU A 155 -7.26 -14.50 -3.63
N ASN A 156 -8.52 -14.15 -3.91
CA ASN A 156 -8.86 -12.98 -4.74
C ASN A 156 -8.49 -11.63 -4.11
N ARG A 157 -8.21 -11.59 -2.81
CA ARG A 157 -7.74 -10.38 -2.12
C ARG A 157 -6.25 -10.11 -2.29
N GLY A 158 -5.44 -11.13 -2.58
CA GLY A 158 -4.01 -10.97 -2.86
C GLY A 158 -3.74 -10.31 -4.21
N CYS A 159 -4.51 -10.65 -5.24
CA CYS A 159 -4.27 -10.22 -6.61
C CYS A 159 -4.55 -8.72 -6.88
N LYS A 160 -5.44 -8.07 -6.11
CA LYS A 160 -5.79 -6.66 -6.36
C LYS A 160 -4.78 -5.64 -5.81
N MET A 161 -3.90 -6.04 -4.90
CA MET A 161 -2.90 -5.15 -4.28
C MET A 161 -1.60 -5.00 -5.09
N GLY A 162 -1.31 -5.91 -6.03
CA GLY A 162 -0.15 -5.83 -6.92
C GLY A 162 -0.30 -4.82 -8.05
N ALA A 163 -1.52 -4.69 -8.60
CA ALA A 163 -1.81 -3.80 -9.74
C ALA A 163 -1.64 -2.30 -9.42
N PHE A 164 -1.81 -1.89 -8.15
CA PHE A 164 -1.68 -0.48 -7.73
C PHE A 164 -0.24 -0.06 -7.37
N ARG A 165 0.65 -1.01 -7.06
CA ARG A 165 2.05 -0.71 -6.66
C ARG A 165 3.03 -0.72 -7.84
N GLY A 166 2.73 -1.47 -8.91
CA GLY A 166 3.57 -1.51 -10.13
C GLY A 166 3.61 -0.20 -10.92
N GLN A 167 2.62 0.68 -10.75
CA GLN A 167 2.56 1.96 -11.49
C GLN A 167 3.39 3.09 -10.86
N ARG A 168 4.04 2.86 -9.70
CA ARG A 168 4.81 3.90 -8.98
C ARG A 168 6.32 3.82 -9.17
N TRP A 169 6.84 2.79 -9.83
CA TRP A 169 8.28 2.58 -10.03
C TRP A 169 8.77 2.88 -11.45
N ASN A 170 7.86 3.10 -12.40
CA ASN A 170 8.16 3.48 -13.79
C ASN A 170 7.73 4.91 -14.13
N ARG A 171 8.05 5.88 -13.26
CA ARG A 171 7.87 7.31 -13.55
C ARG A 171 9.02 8.15 -13.02
#